data_AF-A0A7Y2XZ00-F1
#
_entry.id   AF-A0A7Y2XZ00-F1
#
_cell.length_a   1.000
_cell.length_b   1.000
_cell.length_c   1.000
_cell.angle_alpha   90.00
_cell.angle_beta   90.00
_cell.angle_gamma   90.00
#
_symmetry.space_group_name_H-M   'P 1'
#
loop_
_entity.id
_entity.type
_entity.pdbx_description
1 polymer ?
#
loop_
_entity_poly.entity_id
_entity_poly.type
_entity_poly.pdbx_seq_one_letter_code
_entity_poly.pdbx_strand_id
1 'polypeptide(L)'
;MSIKPPIMHLPIETADSGFYKGFAKNVTITGKLLVGALIVWAVAFPDQAGAVLSSINGIILATFNFWYVYVMAFFVAVCLFLAVLPASGRLKLGHHDDVPEFSNFSWFSMMFGAGIGIGMLTFATAEPMYHWAKNPSTIQELTTGS
;
A
#
# COMPACT_ATOMS: atom_id res chain seq x y z
N MET A 1 5.51 -32.31 -18.74
CA MET A 1 6.30 -31.64 -17.69
C MET A 1 5.62 -31.91 -16.36
N SER A 2 6.26 -32.64 -15.45
CA SER A 2 5.72 -32.89 -14.10
C SER A 2 5.80 -31.60 -13.29
N ILE A 3 4.65 -31.06 -12.89
CA ILE A 3 4.58 -29.88 -12.04
C ILE A 3 5.10 -30.30 -10.67
N LYS A 4 6.21 -29.70 -10.23
CA LYS A 4 6.78 -29.93 -8.91
C LYS A 4 5.68 -29.65 -7.86
N PRO A 5 5.50 -30.52 -6.85
CA PRO A 5 4.48 -30.30 -5.84
C PRO A 5 4.70 -28.94 -5.14
N PRO A 6 3.62 -28.23 -4.79
CA PRO A 6 3.71 -26.92 -4.14
C PRO A 6 4.47 -27.02 -2.82
N ILE A 7 5.28 -26.00 -2.52
CA ILE A 7 6.07 -25.94 -1.29
C ILE A 7 5.11 -25.64 -0.14
N MET A 8 4.68 -26.68 0.57
CA MET A 8 3.76 -26.58 1.72
C MET A 8 4.48 -26.37 3.06
N HIS A 9 5.81 -26.54 3.09
CA HIS A 9 6.65 -26.33 4.26
C HIS A 9 7.67 -25.24 3.91
N LEU A 10 7.44 -24.03 4.41
CA LEU A 10 8.41 -22.96 4.30
C LEU A 10 9.42 -23.11 5.45
N PRO A 11 10.73 -23.20 5.18
CA PRO A 11 11.76 -23.20 6.22
C PRO A 11 11.90 -21.79 6.79
N ILE A 12 10.93 -21.37 7.60
CA ILE A 12 10.95 -20.09 8.30
C ILE A 12 11.47 -20.35 9.71
N GLU A 13 12.60 -19.74 10.05
CA GLU A 13 13.11 -19.74 11.42
C GLU A 13 12.19 -18.91 12.31
N THR A 14 11.24 -19.58 12.96
CA THR A 14 10.34 -18.98 13.96
C THR A 14 10.87 -19.27 15.35
N ALA A 15 10.56 -18.41 16.32
CA ALA A 15 10.93 -18.71 17.71
C ALA A 15 10.02 -19.81 18.28
N ASP A 16 10.62 -20.85 18.87
CA ASP A 16 9.89 -21.99 19.43
C ASP A 16 9.21 -21.69 20.78
N SER A 17 9.66 -20.65 21.49
CA SER A 17 9.17 -20.30 22.82
C SER A 17 9.34 -18.81 23.17
N GLY A 18 8.65 -18.37 24.23
CA GLY A 18 8.71 -17.00 24.75
C GLY A 18 7.77 -16.00 24.05
N PHE A 19 8.03 -14.71 24.24
CA PHE A 19 7.19 -13.60 23.74
C PHE A 19 7.08 -13.55 22.21
N TYR A 20 8.06 -14.09 21.48
CA TYR A 20 8.09 -14.12 20.02
C TYR A 20 7.67 -15.48 19.43
N LYS A 21 7.04 -16.36 20.23
CA LYS A 21 6.67 -17.70 19.77
C LYS A 21 5.81 -17.63 18.50
N GLY A 22 6.21 -18.38 17.47
CA GLY A 22 5.54 -18.41 16.16
C GLY A 22 5.85 -17.23 15.24
N PHE A 23 6.71 -16.28 15.65
CA PHE A 23 7.18 -15.18 14.81
C PHE A 23 8.62 -15.37 14.35
N ALA A 24 8.92 -14.88 13.15
CA ALA A 24 10.27 -14.76 12.64
C ALA A 24 11.04 -13.68 13.42
N LYS A 25 11.87 -14.10 14.36
CA LYS A 25 12.52 -13.22 15.35
C LYS A 25 13.32 -12.08 14.70
N ASN A 26 14.05 -12.39 13.64
CA ASN A 26 14.88 -11.41 12.92
C ASN A 26 14.04 -10.29 12.30
N VAL A 27 12.90 -10.63 11.68
CA VAL A 27 12.00 -9.65 11.06
C VAL A 27 11.33 -8.78 12.11
N THR A 28 10.79 -9.40 13.16
CA THR A 28 10.03 -8.68 14.20
C THR A 28 10.93 -7.76 15.02
N ILE A 29 12.14 -8.17 15.38
CA ILE A 29 13.05 -7.34 16.18
C ILE A 29 13.57 -6.17 15.34
N THR A 30 14.04 -6.41 14.12
CA THR A 30 14.57 -5.35 13.26
C THR A 30 13.50 -4.31 12.94
N GLY A 31 12.27 -4.73 12.59
CA GLY A 31 11.18 -3.80 12.34
C GLY A 31 10.83 -2.92 13.54
N LYS A 32 10.75 -3.53 14.74
CA LYS A 32 10.48 -2.80 15.99
C LYS A 32 11.59 -1.80 16.33
N LEU A 33 12.85 -2.19 16.16
CA LEU A 33 13.99 -1.32 16.44
C LEU A 33 14.02 -0.15 15.46
N LEU A 34 13.82 -0.37 14.16
CA LEU A 34 13.82 0.70 13.17
C LEU A 34 12.69 1.71 13.40
N VAL A 35 11.46 1.21 13.57
CA VAL A 35 10.29 2.08 13.82
C VAL A 35 10.44 2.78 15.16
N GLY A 36 10.87 2.07 16.21
CA GLY A 36 11.10 2.65 17.53
C GLY A 36 12.15 3.75 17.52
N ALA A 37 13.29 3.53 16.85
CA ALA A 37 14.33 4.54 16.71
C ALA A 37 13.84 5.78 15.95
N LEU A 38 13.07 5.59 14.88
CA LEU A 38 12.47 6.70 14.12
C LEU A 38 11.53 7.53 15.00
N ILE A 39 10.67 6.88 15.79
CA ILE A 39 9.75 7.57 16.72
C ILE A 39 10.54 8.35 17.77
N VAL A 40 11.53 7.73 18.41
CA VAL A 40 12.34 8.38 19.45
C VAL A 40 13.05 9.61 18.89
N TRP A 41 13.64 9.50 17.70
CA TRP A 41 14.30 10.63 17.05
C TRP A 41 13.31 11.75 16.68
N ALA A 42 12.15 11.42 16.10
CA ALA A 42 11.15 12.41 15.71
C ALA A 42 10.54 13.15 16.92
N VAL A 43 10.38 12.48 18.05
CA VAL A 43 9.86 13.09 19.29
C VAL A 43 10.95 13.92 19.99
N ALA A 44 12.20 13.48 19.97
CA ALA A 44 13.31 14.21 20.61
C ALA A 44 13.69 15.49 19.86
N PHE A 45 13.59 15.51 18.53
CA PHE A 45 13.99 16.64 17.68
C PHE A 45 12.96 16.93 16.56
N PRO A 46 11.76 17.43 16.89
CA PRO A 46 10.65 17.54 15.95
C PRO A 46 10.93 18.46 14.75
N ASP A 47 11.49 19.65 14.98
CA ASP A 47 11.75 20.62 13.90
C ASP A 47 12.80 20.10 12.91
N GLN A 48 13.88 19.51 13.44
CA GLN A 48 14.92 18.90 12.63
C GLN A 48 14.38 17.70 11.85
N ALA A 49 13.64 16.81 12.51
CA ALA A 49 13.05 15.64 11.87
C ALA A 49 12.10 16.05 10.75
N GLY A 50 11.24 17.06 10.98
CA GLY A 50 10.35 17.62 9.97
C GLY A 50 11.09 18.16 8.75
N ALA A 51 12.16 18.94 8.97
CA ALA A 51 12.97 19.50 7.89
C ALA A 51 13.66 18.39 7.05
N VAL A 52 14.23 17.39 7.71
CA VAL A 52 14.90 16.26 7.04
C VAL A 52 13.89 15.41 6.26
N LEU A 53 12.76 15.04 6.87
CA LEU A 53 11.71 14.24 6.20
C LEU A 53 11.11 15.00 5.01
N SER A 54 10.90 16.30 5.14
CA SER A 54 10.39 17.14 4.05
C SER A 54 11.40 17.24 2.90
N SER A 55 12.68 17.40 3.20
CA SER A 55 13.75 17.39 2.18
C SER A 55 13.80 16.06 1.43
N ILE A 56 13.75 14.93 2.15
CA ILE A 56 13.71 13.60 1.55
C ILE A 56 12.46 13.43 0.68
N ASN A 57 11.29 13.85 1.16
CA ASN A 57 10.05 13.80 0.39
C ASN A 57 10.18 14.60 -0.92
N GLY A 58 10.74 15.81 -0.86
CA GLY A 58 10.99 16.64 -2.04
C GLY A 58 11.92 15.97 -3.05
N ILE A 59 13.01 15.34 -2.60
CA ILE A 59 13.93 14.60 -3.47
C ILE A 59 13.22 13.43 -4.16
N ILE A 60 12.45 12.64 -3.40
CA ILE A 60 11.70 11.50 -3.95
C ILE A 60 10.72 11.97 -5.03
N LEU A 61 9.96 13.04 -4.76
CA LEU A 61 9.02 13.59 -5.73
C LEU A 61 9.72 14.19 -6.95
N ALA A 62 10.87 14.85 -6.80
CA ALA A 62 11.60 15.41 -7.93
C ALA A 62 12.18 14.33 -8.85
N THR A 63 12.72 13.25 -8.29
CA THR A 63 13.44 12.21 -9.06
C THR A 63 12.53 11.08 -9.52
N PHE A 64 11.57 10.63 -8.71
CA PHE A 64 10.80 9.41 -8.97
C PHE A 64 9.37 9.64 -9.44
N ASN A 65 8.89 10.88 -9.56
CA ASN A 65 7.48 11.14 -9.92
C ASN A 65 7.06 10.46 -11.22
N PHE A 66 7.78 10.68 -12.33
CA PHE A 66 7.44 10.04 -13.61
C PHE A 66 7.48 8.51 -13.52
N TRP A 67 8.46 7.96 -12.79
CA TRP A 67 8.59 6.53 -12.56
C TRP A 67 7.37 5.96 -11.83
N TYR A 68 6.91 6.63 -10.76
CA TYR A 68 5.70 6.24 -10.03
C TYR A 68 4.46 6.23 -10.94
N VAL A 69 4.29 7.26 -11.79
CA VAL A 69 3.15 7.34 -12.72
C VAL A 69 3.17 6.17 -13.72
N TYR A 70 4.32 5.87 -14.32
CA TYR A 70 4.42 4.77 -15.28
C TYR A 70 4.24 3.40 -14.62
N VAL A 71 4.81 3.19 -13.43
CA VAL A 71 4.64 1.93 -12.69
C VAL A 71 3.18 1.72 -12.29
N MET A 72 2.48 2.77 -11.85
CA MET A 72 1.06 2.71 -11.53
C MET A 72 0.21 2.40 -12.77
N ALA A 73 0.47 3.08 -13.89
CA ALA A 73 -0.20 2.80 -15.16
C ALA A 73 0.07 1.35 -15.63
N PHE A 74 1.31 0.86 -15.47
CA PHE A 74 1.69 -0.51 -15.78
C PHE A 74 0.91 -1.52 -14.95
N PHE A 75 0.83 -1.37 -13.63
CA PHE A 75 0.07 -2.29 -12.78
C PHE A 75 -1.44 -2.29 -13.11
N VAL A 76 -2.02 -1.13 -13.41
CA VAL A 76 -3.41 -1.07 -13.87
C VAL A 76 -3.58 -1.79 -15.21
N ALA A 77 -2.68 -1.57 -16.16
CA ALA A 77 -2.71 -2.25 -17.45
C ALA A 77 -2.59 -3.78 -17.29
N VAL A 78 -1.70 -4.25 -16.40
CA VAL A 78 -1.54 -5.67 -16.08
C VAL A 78 -2.82 -6.24 -15.46
N CYS A 79 -3.44 -5.55 -14.49
CA CYS A 79 -4.70 -6.00 -13.90
C CYS A 79 -5.84 -6.08 -14.93
N LEU A 80 -5.97 -5.08 -15.80
CA LEU A 80 -6.97 -5.07 -16.87
C LEU A 80 -6.71 -6.19 -17.89
N PHE A 81 -5.45 -6.39 -18.27
CA PHE A 81 -5.05 -7.48 -19.16
C PHE A 81 -5.39 -8.85 -18.56
N LEU A 82 -5.06 -9.08 -17.29
CA LEU A 82 -5.41 -10.31 -16.58
C LEU A 82 -6.93 -10.49 -16.40
N ALA A 83 -7.70 -9.42 -16.30
CA ALA A 83 -9.16 -9.49 -16.22
C ALA A 83 -9.81 -9.90 -17.55
N VAL A 84 -9.26 -9.46 -18.68
CA VAL A 84 -9.79 -9.79 -20.02
C VAL A 84 -9.34 -11.19 -20.48
N LEU A 85 -8.19 -11.66 -20.02
CA LEU A 85 -7.69 -12.99 -20.37
C LEU A 85 -8.58 -14.11 -19.79
N PRO A 86 -9.17 -14.98 -20.63
CA PRO A 86 -10.03 -16.06 -20.14
C PRO A 86 -9.30 -17.11 -19.31
N ALA A 87 -8.00 -17.29 -19.55
CA ALA A 87 -7.18 -18.27 -18.86
C ALA A 87 -6.97 -17.90 -17.38
N SER A 88 -6.75 -16.63 -17.07
CA SER A 88 -6.62 -16.12 -15.70
C SER A 88 -7.95 -16.13 -14.96
N GLY A 89 -9.06 -15.80 -15.61
CA GLY A 89 -10.39 -15.85 -14.98
C GLY A 89 -10.87 -17.27 -14.64
N ARG A 90 -10.37 -18.29 -15.33
CA ARG A 90 -10.66 -19.71 -15.04
C ARG A 90 -9.72 -20.31 -13.98
N LEU A 91 -8.63 -19.61 -13.64
CA LEU A 91 -7.67 -20.10 -12.68
C LEU A 91 -8.22 -19.93 -11.26
N LYS A 92 -8.27 -21.04 -10.52
CA LYS A 92 -8.71 -21.05 -9.13
C LYS A 92 -7.51 -20.89 -8.21
N LEU A 93 -7.61 -19.95 -7.27
CA LEU A 93 -6.59 -19.68 -6.23
C LEU A 93 -6.77 -20.64 -5.04
N GLY A 94 -6.58 -21.93 -5.29
CA GLY A 94 -6.76 -23.01 -4.32
C GLY A 94 -6.60 -24.37 -5.00
N HIS A 95 -6.96 -25.46 -4.33
CA HIS A 95 -7.03 -26.76 -4.98
C HIS A 95 -8.21 -26.81 -5.97
N HIS A 96 -8.12 -27.73 -6.93
CA HIS A 96 -9.16 -27.89 -7.96
C HIS A 96 -10.56 -28.16 -7.38
N ASP A 97 -10.64 -28.78 -6.20
CA ASP A 97 -11.90 -29.18 -5.55
C ASP A 97 -12.40 -28.21 -4.47
N ASP A 98 -11.65 -27.15 -4.15
CA ASP A 98 -12.04 -26.21 -3.07
C ASP A 98 -13.34 -25.45 -3.43
N VAL A 99 -14.06 -24.89 -2.47
CA VAL A 99 -15.19 -23.99 -2.76
C VAL A 99 -14.95 -22.65 -2.10
N PRO A 100 -15.52 -21.55 -2.62
CA PRO A 100 -15.43 -20.26 -1.95
C PRO A 100 -15.90 -20.37 -0.49
N GLU A 101 -15.05 -19.96 0.45
CA GLU A 101 -15.37 -19.98 1.88
C GLU A 101 -16.46 -18.95 2.23
N PHE A 102 -16.54 -17.86 1.46
CA PHE A 102 -17.49 -16.78 1.64
C PHE A 102 -18.45 -16.67 0.45
N SER A 103 -19.69 -16.23 0.71
CA SER A 103 -20.62 -15.88 -0.35
C SER A 103 -20.12 -14.67 -1.15
N ASN A 104 -20.52 -14.56 -2.41
CA ASN A 104 -20.10 -13.45 -3.28
C ASN A 104 -20.40 -12.07 -2.66
N PHE A 105 -21.53 -11.93 -1.97
CA PHE A 105 -21.89 -10.68 -1.30
C PHE A 105 -20.96 -10.39 -0.13
N SER A 106 -20.73 -11.38 0.76
CA SER A 106 -19.84 -11.22 1.90
C SER A 106 -18.40 -10.93 1.46
N TRP A 107 -17.90 -11.62 0.44
CA TRP A 107 -16.59 -11.38 -0.15
C TRP A 107 -16.46 -9.96 -0.71
N PHE A 108 -17.45 -9.49 -1.47
CA PHE A 108 -17.45 -8.13 -2.00
C PHE A 108 -17.46 -7.08 -0.88
N SER A 109 -18.27 -7.29 0.16
CA SER A 109 -18.29 -6.41 1.34
C SER A 109 -16.94 -6.36 2.05
N MET A 110 -16.22 -7.49 2.16
CA MET A 110 -14.89 -7.52 2.77
C MET A 110 -13.85 -6.74 1.95
N MET A 111 -13.88 -6.85 0.62
CA MET A 111 -13.00 -6.07 -0.27
C MET A 111 -13.24 -4.57 -0.12
N PHE A 112 -14.51 -4.14 -0.04
CA PHE A 112 -14.86 -2.74 0.17
C PHE A 112 -14.44 -2.24 1.56
N GLY A 113 -14.66 -3.04 2.60
CA GLY A 113 -14.24 -2.72 3.96
C GLY A 113 -12.73 -2.63 4.13
N ALA A 114 -11.96 -3.47 3.44
CA ALA A 114 -10.50 -3.40 3.43
C ALA A 114 -9.98 -2.19 2.63
N GLY A 115 -10.71 -1.74 1.61
CA GLY A 115 -10.30 -0.65 0.72
C GLY A 115 -10.58 0.76 1.25
N ILE A 116 -11.62 0.93 2.06
CA ILE A 116 -11.98 2.25 2.61
C ILE A 116 -11.20 2.52 3.90
N GLY A 117 -10.15 3.33 3.79
CA GLY A 117 -9.36 3.81 4.92
C GLY A 117 -9.70 5.23 5.36
N ILE A 118 -9.13 5.65 6.50
CA ILE A 118 -9.27 7.03 7.03
C ILE A 118 -8.81 8.09 6.03
N GLY A 119 -7.83 7.77 5.18
CA GLY A 119 -7.35 8.67 4.13
C GLY A 119 -8.45 9.08 3.15
N MET A 120 -9.41 8.19 2.83
CA MET A 120 -10.51 8.55 1.95
C MET A 120 -11.40 9.62 2.60
N LEU A 121 -11.68 9.52 3.90
CA LEU A 121 -12.51 10.50 4.61
C LEU A 121 -11.83 11.88 4.71
N THR A 122 -10.52 11.91 4.96
CA THR A 122 -9.79 13.17 5.07
C THR A 122 -9.59 13.84 3.70
N PHE A 123 -9.23 13.07 2.68
CA PHE A 123 -8.90 13.61 1.37
C PHE A 123 -10.14 13.79 0.47
N ALA A 124 -11.28 13.13 0.73
CA ALA A 124 -12.51 13.34 -0.03
C ALA A 124 -13.01 14.79 -0.01
N THR A 125 -12.77 15.53 1.07
CA THR A 125 -13.07 16.96 1.15
C THR A 125 -11.84 17.82 0.90
N ALA A 126 -10.68 17.45 1.44
CA ALA A 126 -9.48 18.27 1.36
C ALA A 126 -8.91 18.38 -0.06
N GLU A 127 -8.91 17.31 -0.85
CA GLU A 127 -8.34 17.30 -2.19
C GLU A 127 -9.15 18.17 -3.17
N PRO A 128 -10.49 18.06 -3.25
CA PRO A 128 -11.28 18.97 -4.10
C PRO A 128 -11.12 20.43 -3.72
N MET A 129 -11.11 20.76 -2.42
CA MET A 129 -10.88 22.13 -1.96
C MET A 129 -9.50 22.64 -2.37
N TYR A 130 -8.47 21.82 -2.21
CA TYR A 130 -7.11 22.17 -2.59
C TYR A 130 -6.97 22.42 -4.11
N HIS A 131 -7.60 21.59 -4.95
CA HIS A 131 -7.61 21.80 -6.40
C HIS A 131 -8.45 23.01 -6.82
N TRP A 132 -9.56 23.28 -6.11
CA TRP A 132 -10.38 24.46 -6.34
C TRP A 132 -9.60 25.76 -6.06
N ALA A 133 -8.88 25.81 -4.93
CA ALA A 133 -8.04 26.94 -4.55
C ALA A 133 -6.82 27.13 -5.46
N LYS A 134 -6.42 26.11 -6.23
CA LYS A 134 -5.29 26.13 -7.17
C LYS A 134 -5.73 26.02 -8.63
N ASN A 135 -6.94 26.46 -8.95
CA ASN A 135 -7.44 26.50 -10.31
C ASN A 135 -6.58 27.44 -11.19
N PRO A 136 -6.33 27.13 -12.47
CA PRO A 136 -5.70 28.06 -13.42
C PRO A 136 -6.18 29.52 -13.34
N SER A 137 -7.48 29.78 -13.12
CA SER A 137 -8.01 31.14 -12.96
C SER A 137 -7.53 31.86 -11.70
N THR A 138 -7.32 31.12 -10.60
CA THR A 138 -6.77 31.63 -9.34
C THR A 138 -5.25 31.87 -9.43
N ILE A 139 -4.53 31.02 -10.16
CA ILE A 139 -3.09 31.17 -10.40
C ILE A 139 -2.80 32.36 -11.32
N GLN A 140 -3.70 32.65 -12.26
CA GLN A 140 -3.62 33.79 -13.17
C GLN A 140 -4.16 35.09 -12.57
N GLU A 141 -4.50 35.12 -11.27
CA GLU A 141 -5.06 36.28 -10.55
C GLU A 141 -6.37 36.84 -11.14
N LEU A 142 -7.05 36.07 -12.01
CA LEU A 142 -8.33 36.45 -12.61
C LEU A 142 -9.48 36.37 -11.60
N THR A 143 -9.30 35.60 -10.52
CA THR A 143 -10.23 35.44 -9.40
C THR A 143 -9.47 35.21 -8.11
N THR A 144 -9.85 35.87 -7.01
CA THR A 144 -9.31 35.56 -5.68
C THR A 144 -9.85 34.20 -5.23
N GLY A 145 -8.96 33.23 -4.99
CA GLY A 145 -9.33 31.98 -4.33
C GLY A 145 -9.83 32.29 -2.92
N SER A 146 -11.08 31.98 -2.63
CA SER A 146 -11.68 32.08 -1.29
C SER A 146 -11.17 30.97 -0.39
#